data_AF-A0A6B9TCA8-F1
#
_entry.id   AF-A0A6B9TCA8-F1
#
_cell.length_a   1.000
_cell.length_b   1.000
_cell.length_c   1.000
_cell.angle_alpha   90.00
_cell.angle_beta   90.00
_cell.angle_gamma   90.00
#
_symmetry.space_group_name_H-M   'P 1'
#
loop_
_entity.id
_entity.type
_entity.pdbx_description
1 polymer ?
#
loop_
_entity_poly.entity_id
_entity_poly.type
_entity_poly.pdbx_seq_one_letter_code
_entity_poly.pdbx_strand_id
1 'polypeptide(L)'
;MIGISADFDPVHLGHVRLIEKGREIADETGDEVVIYLNKDFSANHAPFFVPYHARKEMALAAGADRVVPIEGLHYRLTLAYTVPIRIAMMIEDGVVDYVDAANVSPDLIIRKARDFASRGIFSGIPRELPNRNVIRWFAVNEFLYGKYGRKMRFHIIPELTVNGSKISGREIRQRIIENDMEIPEDVQKLLPETTVKILEREIDRGTVPGRRDLEAITGRMNNLSQADLMKIAYLNADAVNSIIKNRRYYRENQIWAAFRRAGYGPVLTRLAMSSLEMNVERSEVKDLIDHYTVKGWIPPEQSTESVMKRAWFVSEKVREGMDSREANRIFMEKRPDVTPIRSFEAGLNLRKHEVKVLRDGMDAGIYVDRQGVLSCQIRDGVKIRSPLHLRAQLATYLRFIIDSHIIPFHGKVLRKKEGFRILIDIG
;
A
#
# COMPACT_ATOMS: atom_id res chain seq x y z
N MET A 1 10.14 -16.92 21.35
CA MET A 1 8.81 -16.30 21.11
C MET A 1 8.18 -16.84 19.84
N ILE A 2 6.86 -17.02 19.86
CA ILE A 2 6.02 -17.43 18.73
C ILE A 2 5.19 -16.24 18.23
N GLY A 3 5.31 -15.90 16.96
CA GLY A 3 4.64 -14.75 16.35
C GLY A 3 3.42 -15.15 15.52
N ILE A 4 2.36 -14.35 15.62
CA ILE A 4 1.20 -14.38 14.70
C ILE A 4 0.96 -12.96 14.21
N SER A 5 0.87 -12.77 12.90
CA SER A 5 0.57 -11.46 12.32
C SER A 5 -0.87 -11.43 11.81
N ALA A 6 -1.70 -10.52 12.32
CA ALA A 6 -3.13 -10.54 12.02
C ALA A 6 -3.80 -9.16 12.00
N ASP A 7 -5.02 -9.17 11.45
CA ASP A 7 -6.01 -8.08 11.57
C ASP A 7 -6.98 -8.35 12.75
N PHE A 8 -7.34 -9.62 12.99
CA PHE A 8 -8.29 -10.09 14.04
C PHE A 8 -9.55 -9.23 14.17
N ASP A 9 -10.32 -9.10 13.09
CA ASP A 9 -11.41 -8.15 12.97
C ASP A 9 -12.76 -8.81 12.62
N PRO A 10 -13.46 -9.46 13.57
CA PRO A 10 -13.06 -9.74 14.95
C PRO A 10 -12.22 -11.05 15.10
N VAL A 11 -11.83 -11.40 16.32
CA VAL A 11 -11.31 -12.73 16.65
C VAL A 11 -12.44 -13.76 16.49
N HIS A 12 -12.23 -14.80 15.69
CA HIS A 12 -13.20 -15.88 15.48
C HIS A 12 -12.54 -17.22 15.79
N LEU A 13 -13.30 -18.32 15.83
CA LEU A 13 -12.76 -19.64 16.20
C LEU A 13 -11.57 -20.08 15.33
N GLY A 14 -11.54 -19.69 14.05
CA GLY A 14 -10.36 -19.92 13.21
C GLY A 14 -9.08 -19.21 13.67
N HIS A 15 -9.20 -18.02 14.30
CA HIS A 15 -8.08 -17.30 14.90
C HIS A 15 -7.67 -17.93 16.24
N VAL A 16 -8.64 -18.41 17.02
CA VAL A 16 -8.36 -19.14 18.27
C VAL A 16 -7.50 -20.35 17.99
N ARG A 17 -7.77 -21.12 16.93
CA ARG A 17 -6.91 -22.26 16.55
C ARG A 17 -5.46 -21.88 16.23
N LEU A 18 -5.22 -20.68 15.68
CA LEU A 18 -3.86 -20.17 15.48
C LEU A 18 -3.17 -19.91 16.82
N ILE A 19 -3.89 -19.30 17.76
CA ILE A 19 -3.39 -18.96 19.09
C ILE A 19 -3.16 -20.25 19.90
N GLU A 20 -4.10 -21.19 19.87
CA GLU A 20 -3.97 -22.53 20.47
C GLU A 20 -2.72 -23.24 19.93
N LYS A 21 -2.50 -23.24 18.61
CA LYS A 21 -1.28 -23.83 18.06
C LYS A 21 -0.02 -23.13 18.55
N GLY A 22 -0.06 -21.80 18.69
CA GLY A 22 1.02 -21.04 19.32
C GLY A 22 1.23 -21.47 20.77
N ARG A 23 0.15 -21.69 21.53
CA ARG A 23 0.19 -22.12 22.94
C ARG A 23 0.76 -23.52 23.09
N GLU A 24 0.40 -24.46 22.23
CA GLU A 24 1.02 -25.79 22.21
C GLU A 24 2.55 -25.70 22.11
N ILE A 25 3.06 -24.86 21.19
CA ILE A 25 4.50 -24.65 21.01
C ILE A 25 5.10 -23.92 22.22
N ALA A 26 4.40 -22.91 22.75
CA ALA A 26 4.81 -22.16 23.93
C ALA A 26 4.97 -23.07 25.16
N ASP A 27 4.02 -23.97 25.39
CA ASP A 27 4.03 -24.88 26.54
C ASP A 27 5.20 -25.88 26.47
N GLU A 28 5.60 -26.29 25.25
CA GLU A 28 6.77 -27.15 25.03
C GLU A 28 8.11 -26.41 25.18
N THR A 29 8.16 -25.12 24.81
CA THR A 29 9.42 -24.36 24.69
C THR A 29 9.65 -23.35 25.82
N GLY A 30 8.61 -23.04 26.61
CA GLY A 30 8.60 -21.94 27.57
C GLY A 30 8.56 -20.54 26.93
N ASP A 31 8.22 -20.44 25.64
CA ASP A 31 8.14 -19.18 24.90
C ASP A 31 6.77 -18.48 25.03
N GLU A 32 6.71 -17.19 24.69
CA GLU A 32 5.46 -16.42 24.63
C GLU A 32 4.79 -16.45 23.24
N VAL A 33 3.46 -16.43 23.20
CA VAL A 33 2.64 -16.20 21.99
C VAL A 33 2.35 -14.70 21.83
N VAL A 34 2.90 -14.11 20.78
CA VAL A 34 2.86 -12.67 20.52
C VAL A 34 2.09 -12.37 19.23
N ILE A 35 1.06 -11.52 19.34
CA ILE A 35 0.25 -11.09 18.20
C ILE A 35 0.72 -9.73 17.69
N TYR A 36 1.18 -9.68 16.45
CA TYR A 36 1.50 -8.45 15.73
C TYR A 36 0.23 -7.95 15.02
N LEU A 37 -0.50 -7.09 15.72
CA LEU A 37 -1.86 -6.67 15.38
C LEU A 37 -1.87 -5.29 14.71
N ASN A 38 -2.45 -5.22 13.52
CA ASN A 38 -2.61 -3.96 12.81
C ASN A 38 -3.55 -2.99 13.56
N LYS A 39 -3.11 -1.74 13.76
CA LYS A 39 -3.85 -0.73 14.54
C LYS A 39 -4.71 0.19 13.68
N ASP A 40 -4.10 0.87 12.72
CA ASP A 40 -4.74 2.01 12.03
C ASP A 40 -5.66 1.56 10.90
N PHE A 41 -5.15 0.72 10.00
CA PHE A 41 -5.89 0.19 8.85
C PHE A 41 -5.56 -1.30 8.68
N SER A 42 -6.54 -2.06 8.17
CA SER A 42 -6.39 -3.47 7.82
C SER A 42 -5.37 -3.67 6.71
N ALA A 43 -4.92 -4.92 6.52
CA ALA A 43 -4.10 -5.33 5.38
C ALA A 43 -4.76 -5.03 4.01
N ASN A 44 -6.07 -4.78 3.99
CA ASN A 44 -6.85 -4.38 2.82
C ASN A 44 -7.08 -2.86 2.72
N HIS A 45 -6.38 -2.06 3.53
CA HIS A 45 -6.42 -0.59 3.53
C HIS A 45 -7.79 -0.01 3.89
N ALA A 46 -8.58 -0.73 4.70
CA ALA A 46 -9.86 -0.26 5.22
C ALA A 46 -9.78 -0.03 6.74
N PRO A 47 -10.59 0.88 7.30
CA PRO A 47 -10.84 0.94 8.73
C PRO A 47 -11.25 -0.44 9.26
N PHE A 48 -10.88 -0.74 10.49
CA PHE A 48 -11.33 -1.95 11.16
C PHE A 48 -12.80 -1.82 11.54
N PHE A 49 -13.51 -2.94 11.55
CA PHE A 49 -14.85 -2.99 12.09
C PHE A 49 -14.84 -2.83 13.60
N VAL A 50 -13.92 -3.52 14.28
CA VAL A 50 -13.70 -3.46 15.71
C VAL A 50 -12.49 -2.57 16.03
N PRO A 51 -12.56 -1.66 17.02
CA PRO A 51 -11.42 -0.82 17.38
C PRO A 51 -10.25 -1.65 17.92
N TYR A 52 -9.03 -1.11 17.79
CA TYR A 52 -7.80 -1.82 18.16
C TYR A 52 -7.79 -2.36 19.59
N HIS A 53 -8.26 -1.58 20.57
CA HIS A 53 -8.23 -1.97 21.97
C HIS A 53 -9.13 -3.20 22.24
N ALA A 54 -10.30 -3.26 21.60
CA ALA A 54 -11.19 -4.41 21.71
C ALA A 54 -10.63 -5.64 20.98
N ARG A 55 -10.03 -5.48 19.79
CA ARG A 55 -9.34 -6.61 19.10
C ARG A 55 -8.15 -7.14 19.90
N LYS A 56 -7.40 -6.24 20.55
CA LYS A 56 -6.32 -6.60 21.48
C LYS A 56 -6.87 -7.40 22.66
N GLU A 57 -7.95 -6.93 23.29
CA GLU A 57 -8.60 -7.63 24.40
C GLU A 57 -9.10 -9.01 23.99
N MET A 58 -9.73 -9.13 22.82
CA MET A 58 -10.16 -10.43 22.27
C MET A 58 -8.98 -11.38 22.05
N ALA A 59 -7.85 -10.89 21.54
CA ALA A 59 -6.67 -11.70 21.29
C ALA A 59 -6.04 -12.22 22.59
N LEU A 60 -5.95 -11.36 23.62
CA LEU A 60 -5.47 -11.75 24.96
C LEU A 60 -6.42 -12.76 25.61
N ALA A 61 -7.74 -12.52 25.53
CA ALA A 61 -8.75 -13.43 26.05
C ALA A 61 -8.77 -14.79 25.31
N ALA A 62 -8.29 -14.85 24.07
CA ALA A 62 -8.14 -16.07 23.30
C ALA A 62 -6.85 -16.85 23.62
N GLY A 63 -6.00 -16.35 24.53
CA GLY A 63 -4.79 -17.04 24.99
C GLY A 63 -3.47 -16.48 24.46
N ALA A 64 -3.46 -15.31 23.81
CA ALA A 64 -2.20 -14.64 23.51
C ALA A 64 -1.58 -14.05 24.78
N ASP A 65 -0.26 -14.13 24.94
CA ASP A 65 0.46 -13.53 26.07
C ASP A 65 0.66 -12.03 25.88
N ARG A 66 0.90 -11.60 24.64
CA ARG A 66 1.21 -10.20 24.32
C ARG A 66 0.69 -9.80 22.94
N VAL A 67 0.34 -8.51 22.82
CA VAL A 67 -0.07 -7.90 21.55
C VAL A 67 0.81 -6.70 21.25
N VAL A 68 1.45 -6.70 20.08
CA VAL A 68 2.30 -5.63 19.56
C VAL A 68 1.54 -4.88 18.45
N PRO A 69 1.32 -3.56 18.57
CA PRO A 69 0.67 -2.80 17.51
C PRO A 69 1.57 -2.66 16.28
N ILE A 70 0.99 -2.83 15.10
CA ILE A 70 1.58 -2.42 13.83
C ILE A 70 0.88 -1.13 13.38
N GLU A 71 1.65 -0.04 13.36
CA GLU A 71 1.16 1.31 13.12
C GLU A 71 1.84 1.92 11.89
N GLY A 72 1.15 2.85 11.24
CA GLY A 72 1.69 3.69 10.18
C GLY A 72 1.91 3.01 8.82
N LEU A 73 1.69 1.70 8.68
CA LEU A 73 2.02 0.99 7.44
C LEU A 73 0.87 0.96 6.43
N HIS A 74 -0.32 0.51 6.83
CA HIS A 74 -1.36 0.09 5.88
C HIS A 74 -2.16 1.22 5.21
N TYR A 75 -1.92 2.48 5.52
CA TYR A 75 -2.41 3.61 4.71
C TYR A 75 -1.32 4.26 3.84
N ARG A 76 -0.07 3.76 3.95
CA ARG A 76 1.11 4.23 3.24
C ARG A 76 1.72 3.21 2.31
N LEU A 77 1.52 1.92 2.55
CA LEU A 77 2.25 0.84 1.90
C LEU A 77 1.35 -0.35 1.55
N THR A 78 1.63 -0.94 0.39
CA THR A 78 1.04 -2.23 -0.01
C THR A 78 1.67 -3.41 0.73
N LEU A 79 1.02 -4.57 0.70
CA LEU A 79 1.56 -5.81 1.28
C LEU A 79 2.94 -6.22 0.75
N ALA A 80 3.34 -5.77 -0.44
CA ALA A 80 4.67 -6.02 -0.97
C ALA A 80 5.79 -5.37 -0.14
N TYR A 81 5.47 -4.33 0.65
CA TYR A 81 6.39 -3.64 1.53
C TYR A 81 6.10 -3.93 3.01
N THR A 82 4.83 -3.98 3.42
CA THR A 82 4.50 -4.20 4.84
C THR A 82 4.87 -5.59 5.34
N VAL A 83 4.82 -6.61 4.49
CA VAL A 83 5.19 -8.00 4.90
C VAL A 83 6.69 -8.11 5.21
N PRO A 84 7.62 -7.63 4.35
CA PRO A 84 9.03 -7.50 4.70
C PRO A 84 9.28 -6.80 6.04
N ILE A 85 8.63 -5.66 6.24
CA ILE A 85 8.77 -4.87 7.48
C ILE A 85 8.33 -5.69 8.69
N ARG A 86 7.17 -6.36 8.62
CA ARG A 86 6.63 -7.15 9.74
C ARG A 86 7.46 -8.38 10.07
N ILE A 87 7.94 -9.13 9.06
CA ILE A 87 8.85 -10.26 9.31
C ILE A 87 10.14 -9.77 9.96
N ALA A 88 10.73 -8.69 9.44
CA ALA A 88 11.95 -8.15 10.00
C ALA A 88 11.77 -7.70 11.45
N MET A 89 10.67 -6.99 11.77
CA MET A 89 10.31 -6.64 13.16
C MET A 89 10.20 -7.88 14.05
N MET A 90 9.48 -8.93 13.61
CA MET A 90 9.34 -10.17 14.37
C MET A 90 10.70 -10.84 14.63
N ILE A 91 11.57 -10.90 13.61
CA ILE A 91 12.93 -11.46 13.76
C ILE A 91 13.76 -10.61 14.74
N GLU A 92 13.73 -9.28 14.62
CA GLU A 92 14.49 -8.40 15.52
C GLU A 92 13.98 -8.45 16.96
N ASP A 93 12.67 -8.61 17.16
CA ASP A 93 12.08 -8.76 18.49
C ASP A 93 12.49 -10.09 19.15
N GLY A 94 12.88 -11.11 18.37
CA GLY A 94 13.27 -12.43 18.89
C GLY A 94 12.28 -13.55 18.60
N VAL A 95 11.35 -13.35 17.66
CA VAL A 95 10.45 -14.42 17.21
C VAL A 95 11.26 -15.49 16.48
N VAL A 96 11.01 -16.74 16.84
CA VAL A 96 11.67 -17.94 16.29
C VAL A 96 10.69 -18.86 15.58
N ASP A 97 9.42 -18.85 15.96
CA ASP A 97 8.35 -19.63 15.37
C ASP A 97 7.23 -18.70 14.89
N TYR A 98 6.59 -19.02 13.76
CA TYR A 98 5.50 -18.23 13.19
C TYR A 98 4.33 -19.15 12.85
N VAL A 99 3.12 -18.83 13.31
CA VAL A 99 1.92 -19.65 13.07
C VAL A 99 1.00 -18.96 12.07
N ASP A 100 0.54 -19.72 11.07
CA ASP A 100 -0.44 -19.27 10.08
C ASP A 100 -1.35 -20.43 9.65
N ALA A 101 -2.45 -20.12 8.96
CA ALA A 101 -3.36 -21.13 8.45
C ALA A 101 -3.47 -21.09 6.93
N ALA A 102 -3.37 -22.26 6.30
CA ALA A 102 -3.52 -22.39 4.86
C ALA A 102 -3.98 -23.81 4.49
N ASN A 103 -4.98 -23.90 3.61
CA ASN A 103 -5.38 -25.16 2.99
C ASN A 103 -4.54 -25.48 1.75
N VAL A 104 -3.20 -25.46 1.87
CA VAL A 104 -2.24 -25.74 0.79
C VAL A 104 -1.06 -26.51 1.36
N SER A 105 -0.53 -27.47 0.58
CA SER A 105 0.70 -28.20 0.92
C SER A 105 1.86 -27.24 1.22
N PRO A 106 2.54 -27.37 2.38
CA PRO A 106 3.73 -26.59 2.71
C PRO A 106 4.83 -26.66 1.64
N ASP A 107 5.04 -27.83 1.02
CA ASP A 107 6.04 -28.00 -0.05
C ASP A 107 5.76 -27.12 -1.26
N LEU A 108 4.48 -26.98 -1.63
CA LEU A 108 4.10 -26.10 -2.73
C LEU A 108 4.38 -24.63 -2.37
N ILE A 109 4.06 -24.22 -1.15
CA ILE A 109 4.32 -22.86 -0.65
C ILE A 109 5.83 -22.57 -0.70
N ILE A 110 6.64 -23.46 -0.14
CA ILE A 110 8.11 -23.30 -0.07
C ILE A 110 8.71 -23.23 -1.48
N ARG A 111 8.31 -24.13 -2.39
CA ARG A 111 8.81 -24.10 -3.78
C ARG A 111 8.48 -22.79 -4.48
N LYS A 112 7.25 -22.29 -4.34
CA LYS A 112 6.85 -21.00 -4.95
C LYS A 112 7.54 -19.81 -4.30
N ALA A 113 7.71 -19.83 -2.97
CA ALA A 113 8.35 -18.76 -2.22
C ALA A 113 9.81 -18.53 -2.63
N ARG A 114 10.56 -19.60 -2.93
CA ARG A 114 11.98 -19.52 -3.35
C ARG A 114 12.19 -18.69 -4.61
N ASP A 115 11.29 -18.77 -5.59
CA ASP A 115 11.36 -17.95 -6.82
C ASP A 115 11.19 -16.45 -6.52
N PHE A 116 10.22 -16.10 -5.68
CA PHE A 116 10.03 -14.70 -5.29
C PHE A 116 11.17 -14.17 -4.41
N ALA A 117 11.71 -15.02 -3.53
CA ALA A 117 12.84 -14.70 -2.67
C ALA A 117 14.11 -14.42 -3.49
N SER A 118 14.45 -15.29 -4.45
CA SER A 118 15.64 -15.09 -5.31
C SER A 118 15.53 -13.84 -6.17
N ARG A 119 14.30 -13.47 -6.58
CA ARG A 119 14.02 -12.27 -7.35
C ARG A 119 13.96 -10.99 -6.51
N GLY A 120 13.88 -11.08 -5.18
CA GLY A 120 13.72 -9.91 -4.31
C GLY A 120 12.46 -9.10 -4.62
N ILE A 121 11.41 -9.72 -5.19
CA ILE A 121 10.18 -9.04 -5.59
C ILE A 121 8.96 -9.79 -5.05
N PHE A 122 8.29 -9.17 -4.10
CA PHE A 122 7.14 -9.71 -3.35
C PHE A 122 5.79 -9.15 -3.82
N SER A 123 5.82 -8.33 -4.88
CA SER A 123 4.64 -7.85 -5.60
C SER A 123 4.28 -8.77 -6.78
N GLY A 124 3.06 -8.64 -7.31
CA GLY A 124 2.69 -9.34 -8.55
C GLY A 124 2.55 -10.87 -8.44
N ILE A 125 2.37 -11.42 -7.22
CA ILE A 125 2.09 -12.85 -7.04
C ILE A 125 0.79 -13.21 -7.79
N PRO A 126 0.85 -14.12 -8.79
CA PRO A 126 -0.27 -14.41 -9.68
C PRO A 126 -1.53 -14.86 -8.95
N ARG A 127 -2.72 -14.50 -9.47
CA ARG A 127 -4.01 -14.69 -8.78
C ARG A 127 -4.41 -16.15 -8.63
N GLU A 128 -3.99 -16.97 -9.56
CA GLU A 128 -4.20 -18.41 -9.64
C GLU A 128 -3.38 -19.19 -8.62
N LEU A 129 -2.33 -18.59 -8.03
CA LEU A 129 -1.58 -19.26 -6.97
C LEU A 129 -2.42 -19.30 -5.68
N PRO A 130 -2.51 -20.46 -5.03
CA PRO A 130 -3.29 -20.58 -3.80
C PRO A 130 -2.54 -19.89 -2.65
N ASN A 131 -3.29 -19.27 -1.73
CA ASN A 131 -2.75 -18.64 -0.52
C ASN A 131 -1.53 -17.73 -0.73
N ARG A 132 -1.63 -16.83 -1.72
CA ARG A 132 -0.57 -15.86 -2.13
C ARG A 132 0.05 -15.08 -0.98
N ASN A 133 -0.73 -14.78 0.06
CA ASN A 133 -0.21 -14.06 1.22
C ASN A 133 0.79 -14.93 1.99
N VAL A 134 0.48 -16.21 2.22
CA VAL A 134 1.38 -17.16 2.88
C VAL A 134 2.65 -17.36 2.04
N ILE A 135 2.53 -17.52 0.72
CA ILE A 135 3.70 -17.55 -0.20
C ILE A 135 4.58 -16.31 -0.01
N ARG A 136 3.98 -15.12 0.12
CA ARG A 136 4.72 -13.87 0.36
C ARG A 136 5.46 -13.91 1.70
N TRP A 137 4.80 -14.33 2.78
CA TRP A 137 5.43 -14.42 4.10
C TRP A 137 6.65 -15.35 4.08
N PHE A 138 6.53 -16.53 3.45
CA PHE A 138 7.66 -17.44 3.28
C PHE A 138 8.78 -16.83 2.41
N ALA A 139 8.45 -16.22 1.28
CA ALA A 139 9.45 -15.64 0.38
C ALA A 139 10.28 -14.55 1.07
N VAL A 140 9.62 -13.76 1.91
CA VAL A 140 10.26 -12.72 2.72
C VAL A 140 11.14 -13.32 3.81
N ASN A 141 10.67 -14.35 4.53
CA ASN A 141 11.47 -15.05 5.53
C ASN A 141 12.74 -15.69 4.91
N GLU A 142 12.62 -16.23 3.70
CA GLU A 142 13.75 -16.74 2.92
C GLU A 142 14.73 -15.63 2.53
N PHE A 143 14.23 -14.49 2.04
CA PHE A 143 15.07 -13.33 1.69
C PHE A 143 15.84 -12.79 2.91
N LEU A 144 15.15 -12.61 4.04
CA LEU A 144 15.75 -12.02 5.25
C LEU A 144 16.77 -12.93 5.95
N TYR A 145 16.85 -14.21 5.58
CA TYR A 145 17.94 -15.09 6.01
C TYR A 145 19.32 -14.50 5.67
N GLY A 146 19.47 -13.86 4.50
CA GLY A 146 20.74 -13.24 4.10
C GLY A 146 21.20 -12.14 5.04
N LYS A 147 20.27 -11.45 5.71
CA LYS A 147 20.56 -10.38 6.68
C LYS A 147 20.78 -10.92 8.10
N TYR A 148 19.90 -11.80 8.56
CA TYR A 148 19.88 -12.21 9.97
C TYR A 148 20.60 -13.53 10.27
N GLY A 149 20.99 -14.28 9.25
CA GLY A 149 21.59 -15.62 9.42
C GLY A 149 20.66 -16.66 10.03
N ARG A 150 19.36 -16.35 10.17
CA ARG A 150 18.33 -17.23 10.71
C ARG A 150 16.99 -17.00 10.04
N LYS A 151 16.11 -17.99 10.14
CA LYS A 151 14.71 -17.95 9.65
C LYS A 151 13.78 -18.20 10.82
N MET A 152 12.57 -17.66 10.76
CA MET A 152 11.49 -18.18 11.60
C MET A 152 11.04 -19.54 11.07
N ARG A 153 10.70 -20.46 11.97
CA ARG A 153 10.07 -21.73 11.62
C ARG A 153 8.57 -21.52 11.46
N PHE A 154 8.05 -21.83 10.28
CA PHE A 154 6.63 -21.63 9.97
C PHE A 154 5.82 -22.88 10.31
N HIS A 155 4.76 -22.71 11.09
CA HIS A 155 3.80 -23.73 11.47
C HIS A 155 2.48 -23.45 10.76
N ILE A 156 2.21 -24.21 9.70
CA ILE A 156 1.01 -24.04 8.88
C ILE A 156 -0.04 -25.06 9.31
N ILE A 157 -1.15 -24.58 9.86
CA ILE A 157 -2.29 -25.41 10.22
C ILE A 157 -3.40 -25.35 9.14
N PRO A 158 -4.25 -26.37 9.02
CA PRO A 158 -5.44 -26.28 8.17
C PRO A 158 -6.38 -25.16 8.65
N GLU A 159 -7.00 -24.46 7.71
CA GLU A 159 -7.99 -23.44 8.05
C GLU A 159 -9.26 -24.10 8.59
N LEU A 160 -9.79 -23.57 9.70
CA LEU A 160 -11.04 -24.08 10.26
C LEU A 160 -12.21 -23.80 9.30
N THR A 161 -12.97 -24.85 9.00
CA THR A 161 -14.18 -24.79 8.19
C THR A 161 -15.43 -25.11 9.02
N VAL A 162 -16.52 -24.40 8.74
CA VAL A 162 -17.86 -24.65 9.28
C VAL A 162 -18.80 -24.77 8.09
N ASN A 163 -19.62 -25.81 8.04
CA ASN A 163 -20.51 -26.11 6.91
C ASN A 163 -19.79 -26.14 5.55
N GLY A 164 -18.57 -26.69 5.51
CA GLY A 164 -17.76 -26.81 4.29
C GLY A 164 -17.07 -25.53 3.82
N SER A 165 -17.24 -24.40 4.52
CA SER A 165 -16.62 -23.11 4.17
C SER A 165 -15.71 -22.60 5.29
N LYS A 166 -14.62 -21.92 4.92
CA LYS A 166 -13.72 -21.26 5.88
C LYS A 166 -14.48 -20.18 6.66
N ILE A 167 -14.24 -20.09 7.97
CA ILE A 167 -14.75 -18.96 8.77
C ILE A 167 -14.15 -17.64 8.23
N SER A 168 -15.02 -16.74 7.78
CA SER A 168 -14.64 -15.49 7.14
C SER A 168 -15.01 -14.30 8.01
N GLY A 169 -14.01 -13.58 8.52
CA GLY A 169 -14.23 -12.32 9.24
C GLY A 169 -15.04 -11.30 8.42
N ARG A 170 -14.91 -11.29 7.08
CA ARG A 170 -15.73 -10.42 6.21
C ARG A 170 -17.21 -10.77 6.28
N GLU A 171 -17.53 -12.05 6.27
CA GLU A 171 -18.92 -12.54 6.29
C GLU A 171 -19.56 -12.32 7.67
N ILE A 172 -18.81 -12.59 8.74
CA ILE A 172 -19.20 -12.27 10.13
C ILE A 172 -19.62 -10.80 10.24
N ARG A 173 -18.75 -9.88 9.79
CA ARG A 173 -19.04 -8.44 9.84
C ARG A 173 -20.24 -8.05 8.99
N GLN A 174 -20.36 -8.62 7.79
CA GLN A 174 -21.47 -8.35 6.89
C GLN A 174 -22.80 -8.78 7.51
N ARG A 175 -22.86 -9.97 8.11
CA ARG A 175 -24.04 -10.50 8.80
C ARG A 175 -24.46 -9.61 9.97
N ILE A 176 -23.52 -9.13 10.78
CA ILE A 176 -23.81 -8.19 11.88
C ILE A 176 -24.38 -6.88 11.34
N ILE A 177 -23.79 -6.32 10.26
CA ILE A 177 -24.28 -5.07 9.65
C ILE A 177 -25.68 -5.25 9.05
N GLU A 178 -25.95 -6.38 8.40
CA GLU A 178 -27.25 -6.70 7.79
C GLU A 178 -28.33 -7.01 8.82
N ASN A 179 -27.95 -7.36 10.04
CA ASN A 179 -28.84 -7.63 11.16
C ASN A 179 -28.88 -6.45 12.15
N ASP A 180 -28.85 -5.22 11.63
CA ASP A 180 -28.99 -3.98 12.41
C ASP A 180 -28.05 -3.87 13.63
N MET A 181 -26.81 -4.34 13.46
CA MET A 181 -25.76 -4.38 14.48
C MET A 181 -26.01 -5.37 15.63
N GLU A 182 -27.02 -6.23 15.56
CA GLU A 182 -27.18 -7.35 16.48
C GLU A 182 -26.39 -8.57 15.98
N ILE A 183 -25.78 -9.34 16.89
CA ILE A 183 -24.98 -10.52 16.54
C ILE A 183 -25.90 -11.75 16.39
N PRO A 184 -26.13 -12.26 15.16
CA PRO A 184 -27.02 -13.40 14.94
C PRO A 184 -26.49 -14.69 15.58
N GLU A 185 -27.36 -15.63 15.94
CA GLU A 185 -26.97 -16.92 16.55
C GLU A 185 -25.97 -17.72 15.70
N ASP A 186 -26.11 -17.70 14.37
CA ASP A 186 -25.17 -18.37 13.46
C ASP A 186 -23.78 -17.73 13.52
N VAL A 187 -23.70 -16.42 13.72
CA VAL A 187 -22.43 -15.71 13.90
C VAL A 187 -21.85 -15.98 15.29
N GLN A 188 -22.66 -16.01 16.34
CA GLN A 188 -22.19 -16.32 17.70
C GLN A 188 -21.48 -17.68 17.76
N LYS A 189 -21.98 -18.69 17.03
CA LYS A 189 -21.36 -20.03 16.92
C LYS A 189 -19.97 -20.02 16.26
N LEU A 190 -19.60 -18.95 15.57
CA LEU A 190 -18.29 -18.79 14.91
C LEU A 190 -17.29 -17.99 15.77
N LEU A 191 -17.74 -17.46 16.90
CA LEU A 191 -16.99 -16.56 17.76
C LEU A 191 -16.80 -17.19 19.15
N PRO A 192 -15.67 -16.93 19.83
CA PRO A 192 -15.56 -17.21 21.26
C PRO A 192 -16.57 -16.38 22.05
N GLU A 193 -17.11 -16.92 23.14
CA GLU A 193 -18.05 -16.18 24.02
C GLU A 193 -17.48 -14.84 24.50
N THR A 194 -16.18 -14.81 24.81
CA THR A 194 -15.48 -13.57 25.18
C THR A 194 -15.48 -12.55 24.05
N THR A 195 -15.35 -12.98 22.80
CA THR A 195 -15.42 -12.07 21.65
C THR A 195 -16.84 -11.56 21.43
N VAL A 196 -17.87 -12.40 21.61
CA VAL A 196 -19.28 -11.97 21.54
C VAL A 196 -19.53 -10.85 22.55
N LYS A 197 -19.17 -11.07 23.83
CA LYS A 197 -19.35 -10.07 24.90
C LYS A 197 -18.62 -8.76 24.61
N ILE A 198 -17.39 -8.83 24.12
CA ILE A 198 -16.61 -7.63 23.77
C ILE A 198 -17.26 -6.90 22.58
N LEU A 199 -17.72 -7.63 21.56
CA LEU A 199 -18.39 -7.05 20.40
C LEU A 199 -19.69 -6.34 20.78
N GLU A 200 -20.55 -6.99 21.57
CA GLU A 200 -21.80 -6.41 22.08
C GLU A 200 -21.51 -5.11 22.82
N ARG A 201 -20.52 -5.12 23.72
CA ARG A 201 -20.09 -3.92 24.44
C ARG A 201 -19.65 -2.77 23.50
N GLU A 202 -18.92 -3.07 22.44
CA GLU A 202 -18.47 -2.05 21.48
C GLU A 202 -19.59 -1.58 20.53
N ILE A 203 -20.54 -2.45 20.21
CA ILE A 203 -21.77 -2.10 19.49
C ILE A 203 -22.61 -1.14 20.33
N ASP A 204 -22.84 -1.44 21.60
CA ASP A 204 -23.60 -0.60 22.54
C ASP A 204 -22.96 0.78 22.73
N ARG A 205 -21.62 0.85 22.66
CA ARG A 205 -20.84 2.09 22.71
C ARG A 205 -20.86 2.88 21.40
N GLY A 206 -21.37 2.30 20.30
CA GLY A 206 -21.34 2.91 18.97
C GLY A 206 -19.94 3.03 18.36
N THR A 207 -18.96 2.26 18.85
CA THR A 207 -17.58 2.25 18.33
C THR A 207 -17.40 1.28 17.15
N VAL A 208 -18.43 0.49 16.83
CA VAL A 208 -18.51 -0.47 15.72
C VAL A 208 -19.72 -0.12 14.83
N PRO A 209 -19.60 -0.15 13.49
CA PRO A 209 -18.39 -0.40 12.72
C PRO A 209 -17.48 0.83 12.69
N GLY A 210 -16.17 0.64 12.61
CA GLY A 210 -15.25 1.72 12.23
C GLY A 210 -15.60 2.30 10.86
N ARG A 211 -15.51 3.62 10.72
CA ARG A 211 -15.93 4.37 9.53
C ARG A 211 -14.77 5.16 8.95
N ARG A 212 -14.85 5.47 7.65
CA ARG A 212 -13.93 6.42 7.02
C ARG A 212 -14.32 7.85 7.35
N ASP A 213 -13.34 8.73 7.44
CA ASP A 213 -13.54 10.17 7.40
C ASP A 213 -13.83 10.62 5.96
N LEU A 214 -15.11 10.52 5.58
CA LEU A 214 -15.56 10.94 4.25
C LEU A 214 -15.43 12.45 4.04
N GLU A 215 -15.48 13.26 5.10
CA GLU A 215 -15.33 14.70 5.01
C GLU A 215 -13.90 15.05 4.59
N ALA A 216 -12.90 14.44 5.23
CA ALA A 216 -11.50 14.62 4.85
C ALA A 216 -11.22 14.14 3.42
N ILE A 217 -11.74 12.97 3.02
CA ILE A 217 -11.57 12.45 1.66
C ILE A 217 -12.24 13.36 0.63
N THR A 218 -13.53 13.67 0.80
CA THR A 218 -14.28 14.49 -0.16
C THR A 218 -13.79 15.93 -0.18
N GLY A 219 -13.38 16.47 0.97
CA GLY A 219 -12.75 17.79 1.09
C GLY A 219 -11.53 17.90 0.20
N ARG A 220 -10.59 16.94 0.28
CA ARG A 220 -9.41 16.92 -0.61
C ARG A 220 -9.79 16.68 -2.06
N MET A 221 -10.65 15.70 -2.34
CA MET A 221 -11.09 15.39 -3.70
C MET A 221 -11.81 16.54 -4.39
N ASN A 222 -12.56 17.38 -3.66
CA ASN A 222 -13.31 18.52 -4.19
C ASN A 222 -12.44 19.78 -4.34
N ASN A 223 -11.50 20.02 -3.42
CA ASN A 223 -10.86 21.32 -3.27
C ASN A 223 -9.41 21.38 -3.76
N LEU A 224 -8.64 20.28 -3.70
CA LEU A 224 -7.25 20.29 -4.16
C LEU A 224 -7.16 20.59 -5.66
N SER A 225 -6.07 21.25 -6.08
CA SER A 225 -5.83 21.42 -7.51
C SER A 225 -5.40 20.09 -8.14
N GLN A 226 -5.46 20.02 -9.48
CA GLN A 226 -4.99 18.84 -10.20
C GLN A 226 -3.51 18.53 -9.90
N ALA A 227 -2.67 19.56 -9.76
CA ALA A 227 -1.26 19.39 -9.41
C ALA A 227 -1.07 19.02 -7.93
N ASP A 228 -1.94 19.47 -7.01
CA ASP A 228 -1.83 19.08 -5.60
C ASP A 228 -2.31 17.65 -5.36
N LEU A 229 -3.33 17.20 -6.10
CA LEU A 229 -3.73 15.79 -6.10
C LEU A 229 -2.60 14.87 -6.60
N MET A 230 -1.71 15.35 -7.48
CA MET A 230 -0.56 14.56 -7.93
C MET A 230 0.46 14.28 -6.82
N LYS A 231 0.48 15.09 -5.75
CA LYS A 231 1.37 14.90 -4.61
C LYS A 231 0.91 13.76 -3.70
N ILE A 232 -0.41 13.48 -3.67
CA ILE A 232 -0.99 12.41 -2.87
C ILE A 232 -0.54 11.05 -3.44
N ALA A 233 -0.08 10.17 -2.54
CA ALA A 233 0.33 8.83 -2.91
C ALA A 233 -0.83 8.02 -3.52
N TYR A 234 -0.50 7.07 -4.40
CA TYR A 234 -1.48 6.18 -5.02
C TYR A 234 -2.53 6.83 -5.93
N LEU A 235 -2.36 8.11 -6.27
CA LEU A 235 -3.11 8.76 -7.36
C LEU A 235 -2.21 8.90 -8.60
N ASN A 236 -2.52 8.18 -9.67
CA ASN A 236 -1.93 8.42 -10.99
C ASN A 236 -2.69 9.51 -11.77
N ALA A 237 -2.20 9.81 -12.97
CA ALA A 237 -2.83 10.74 -13.89
C ALA A 237 -4.31 10.45 -14.14
N ASP A 238 -4.67 9.20 -14.37
CA ASP A 238 -6.04 8.79 -14.73
C ASP A 238 -7.00 8.92 -13.55
N ALA A 239 -6.53 8.56 -12.34
CA ALA A 239 -7.27 8.73 -11.10
C ALA A 239 -7.55 10.20 -10.83
N VAL A 240 -6.53 11.06 -10.90
CA VAL A 240 -6.73 12.51 -10.70
C VAL A 240 -7.63 13.10 -11.78
N ASN A 241 -7.45 12.75 -13.05
CA ASN A 241 -8.32 13.23 -14.12
C ASN A 241 -9.77 12.80 -13.90
N SER A 242 -10.00 11.56 -13.45
CA SER A 242 -11.31 11.06 -13.06
C SER A 242 -11.88 11.84 -11.86
N ILE A 243 -11.05 12.18 -10.87
CA ILE A 243 -11.43 13.01 -9.73
C ILE A 243 -11.91 14.38 -10.21
N ILE A 244 -11.07 15.10 -10.96
CA ILE A 244 -11.38 16.45 -11.45
C ILE A 244 -12.63 16.45 -12.34
N LYS A 245 -12.84 15.41 -13.15
CA LYS A 245 -14.00 15.31 -14.05
C LYS A 245 -15.32 15.16 -13.33
N ASN A 246 -15.36 14.46 -12.19
CA ASN A 246 -16.60 14.07 -11.53
C ASN A 246 -16.88 14.84 -10.23
N ARG A 247 -16.20 15.97 -10.00
CA ARG A 247 -16.56 16.89 -8.91
C ARG A 247 -18.00 17.40 -9.09
N ARG A 248 -18.78 17.59 -8.03
CA ARG A 248 -18.44 17.43 -6.60
C ARG A 248 -18.83 16.05 -6.03
N TYR A 249 -18.07 15.62 -5.02
CA TYR A 249 -18.28 14.40 -4.25
C TYR A 249 -18.97 14.68 -2.93
N TYR A 250 -19.95 13.84 -2.59
CA TYR A 250 -20.71 13.89 -1.33
C TYR A 250 -20.84 12.51 -0.68
N ARG A 251 -20.77 11.43 -1.47
CA ARG A 251 -21.03 10.07 -1.02
C ARG A 251 -19.93 9.11 -1.45
N GLU A 252 -19.71 8.07 -0.67
CA GLU A 252 -18.63 7.09 -0.91
C GLU A 252 -18.77 6.38 -2.27
N ASN A 253 -19.97 6.04 -2.70
CA ASN A 253 -20.21 5.38 -3.99
C ASN A 253 -19.70 6.21 -5.20
N GLN A 254 -19.74 7.54 -5.11
CA GLN A 254 -19.19 8.44 -6.14
C GLN A 254 -17.66 8.36 -6.19
N ILE A 255 -17.02 8.27 -5.01
CA ILE A 255 -15.56 8.10 -4.87
C ILE A 255 -15.14 6.78 -5.53
N TRP A 256 -15.81 5.68 -5.17
CA TRP A 256 -15.59 4.37 -5.78
C TRP A 256 -15.76 4.39 -7.30
N ALA A 257 -16.80 5.07 -7.82
CA ALA A 257 -17.03 5.19 -9.25
C ALA A 257 -15.90 5.95 -9.97
N ALA A 258 -15.33 6.97 -9.33
CA ALA A 258 -14.20 7.72 -9.91
C ALA A 258 -12.95 6.85 -10.05
N PHE A 259 -12.60 6.08 -9.02
CA PHE A 259 -11.46 5.17 -9.05
C PHE A 259 -11.67 4.01 -10.03
N ARG A 260 -12.87 3.41 -10.09
CA ARG A 260 -13.17 2.35 -11.09
C ARG A 260 -12.99 2.84 -12.52
N ARG A 261 -13.40 4.08 -12.84
CA ARG A 261 -13.19 4.69 -14.17
C ARG A 261 -11.72 4.89 -14.51
N ALA A 262 -10.84 4.98 -13.51
CA ALA A 262 -9.39 5.06 -13.67
C ALA A 262 -8.71 3.67 -13.68
N GLY A 263 -9.49 2.58 -13.71
CA GLY A 263 -8.95 1.21 -13.74
C GLY A 263 -8.53 0.66 -12.38
N TYR A 264 -8.89 1.32 -11.27
CA TYR A 264 -8.48 0.87 -9.94
C TYR A 264 -9.34 -0.31 -9.46
N GLY A 265 -8.67 -1.38 -9.03
CA GLY A 265 -9.30 -2.49 -8.32
C GLY A 265 -9.56 -2.19 -6.84
N PRO A 266 -10.34 -3.02 -6.12
CA PRO A 266 -10.82 -2.68 -4.79
C PRO A 266 -9.75 -2.39 -3.74
N VAL A 267 -8.63 -3.12 -3.76
CA VAL A 267 -7.53 -2.94 -2.81
C VAL A 267 -6.82 -1.60 -3.05
N LEU A 268 -6.50 -1.28 -4.30
CA LEU A 268 -5.84 -0.01 -4.64
C LEU A 268 -6.77 1.19 -4.41
N THR A 269 -8.08 1.05 -4.70
CA THR A 269 -9.06 2.10 -4.36
C THR A 269 -9.07 2.40 -2.87
N ARG A 270 -9.08 1.37 -2.02
CA ARG A 270 -9.03 1.57 -0.57
C ARG A 270 -7.74 2.24 -0.10
N LEU A 271 -6.60 1.85 -0.68
CA LEU A 271 -5.31 2.49 -0.36
C LEU A 271 -5.31 3.96 -0.77
N ALA A 272 -5.74 4.28 -1.99
CA ALA A 272 -5.85 5.66 -2.46
C ALA A 272 -6.84 6.48 -1.61
N MET A 273 -7.95 5.88 -1.18
CA MET A 273 -8.87 6.51 -0.24
C MET A 273 -8.21 6.75 1.13
N SER A 274 -7.45 5.80 1.66
CA SER A 274 -6.73 5.98 2.93
C SER A 274 -5.62 7.02 2.83
N SER A 275 -4.91 7.11 1.71
CA SER A 275 -3.93 8.17 1.46
C SER A 275 -4.58 9.54 1.32
N LEU A 276 -5.75 9.61 0.66
CA LEU A 276 -6.57 10.82 0.68
C LEU A 276 -7.04 11.16 2.09
N GLU A 277 -7.56 10.22 2.85
CA GLU A 277 -8.07 10.40 4.22
C GLU A 277 -6.99 10.97 5.16
N MET A 278 -5.80 10.36 5.12
CA MET A 278 -4.66 10.67 5.98
C MET A 278 -3.69 11.71 5.41
N ASN A 279 -3.96 12.27 4.23
CA ASN A 279 -3.06 13.19 3.51
C ASN A 279 -1.65 12.65 3.25
N VAL A 280 -1.54 11.37 2.88
CA VAL A 280 -0.24 10.75 2.61
C VAL A 280 0.30 11.24 1.28
N GLU A 281 1.47 11.85 1.31
CA GLU A 281 2.19 12.29 0.12
C GLU A 281 3.15 11.22 -0.41
N ARG A 282 3.51 11.33 -1.69
CA ARG A 282 4.48 10.44 -2.34
C ARG A 282 5.85 10.46 -1.65
N SER A 283 6.29 11.63 -1.19
CA SER A 283 7.54 11.81 -0.43
C SER A 283 7.56 10.95 0.83
N GLU A 284 6.48 10.99 1.61
CA GLU A 284 6.33 10.19 2.82
C GLU A 284 6.40 8.68 2.54
N VAL A 285 5.77 8.21 1.45
CA VAL A 285 5.86 6.81 1.05
C VAL A 285 7.26 6.43 0.58
N LYS A 286 7.91 7.30 -0.20
CA LYS A 286 9.29 7.11 -0.64
C LYS A 286 10.23 7.02 0.55
N ASP A 287 10.18 7.98 1.47
CA ASP A 287 11.05 8.04 2.65
C ASP A 287 10.88 6.80 3.53
N LEU A 288 9.65 6.31 3.67
CA LEU A 288 9.38 5.08 4.40
C LEU A 288 9.99 3.85 3.71
N ILE A 289 9.87 3.73 2.39
CA ILE A 289 10.49 2.64 1.62
C ILE A 289 12.01 2.72 1.74
N ASP A 290 12.58 3.91 1.53
CA ASP A 290 14.03 4.13 1.56
C ASP A 290 14.61 3.81 2.94
N HIS A 291 13.96 4.23 4.02
CA HIS A 291 14.33 3.90 5.39
C HIS A 291 14.43 2.38 5.61
N TYR A 292 13.42 1.62 5.19
CA TYR A 292 13.42 0.17 5.35
C TYR A 292 14.30 -0.56 4.34
N THR A 293 14.60 0.04 3.18
CA THR A 293 15.63 -0.45 2.26
C THR A 293 17.02 -0.28 2.86
N VAL A 294 17.34 0.87 3.48
CA VAL A 294 18.61 1.11 4.19
C VAL A 294 18.78 0.14 5.36
N LYS A 295 17.69 -0.14 6.09
CA LYS A 295 17.69 -1.20 7.11
C LYS A 295 17.88 -2.60 6.53
N GLY A 296 17.83 -2.80 5.23
CA GLY A 296 17.90 -4.12 4.58
C GLY A 296 16.66 -4.98 4.82
N TRP A 297 15.54 -4.37 5.20
CA TRP A 297 14.27 -5.08 5.39
C TRP A 297 13.51 -5.20 4.07
N ILE A 298 13.60 -4.18 3.21
CA ILE A 298 13.07 -4.20 1.84
C ILE A 298 14.21 -4.52 0.86
N PRO A 299 14.02 -5.47 -0.08
CA PRO A 299 15.04 -5.80 -1.07
C PRO A 299 15.36 -4.62 -1.99
N PRO A 300 16.63 -4.46 -2.43
CA PRO A 300 17.02 -3.40 -3.36
C PRO A 300 16.20 -3.37 -4.64
N GLU A 301 15.74 -4.52 -5.12
CA GLU A 301 14.92 -4.65 -6.34
C GLU A 301 13.53 -4.02 -6.21
N GLN A 302 13.03 -3.83 -5.00
CA GLN A 302 11.78 -3.14 -4.70
C GLN A 302 11.99 -1.70 -4.20
N SER A 303 13.23 -1.21 -4.12
CA SER A 303 13.50 0.16 -3.70
C SER A 303 12.88 1.19 -4.65
N THR A 304 12.71 2.42 -4.17
CA THR A 304 12.31 3.54 -5.03
C THR A 304 13.35 3.80 -6.13
N GLU A 305 14.62 3.55 -5.85
CA GLU A 305 15.71 3.59 -6.82
C GLU A 305 15.48 2.62 -7.99
N SER A 306 15.14 1.37 -7.69
CA SER A 306 14.84 0.35 -8.70
C SER A 306 13.65 0.77 -9.57
N VAL A 307 12.62 1.38 -8.98
CA VAL A 307 11.48 1.94 -9.72
C VAL A 307 11.92 3.04 -10.69
N MET A 308 12.80 3.95 -10.26
CA MET A 308 13.33 5.02 -11.10
C MET A 308 14.26 4.47 -12.21
N LYS A 309 15.16 3.53 -11.88
CA LYS A 309 16.02 2.83 -12.85
C LYS A 309 15.19 2.14 -13.93
N ARG A 310 14.14 1.44 -13.53
CA ARG A 310 13.21 0.77 -14.46
C ARG A 310 12.53 1.77 -15.38
N ALA A 311 11.96 2.83 -14.82
CA ALA A 311 11.27 3.87 -15.60
C ALA A 311 12.22 4.54 -16.62
N TRP A 312 13.47 4.80 -16.20
CA TRP A 312 14.49 5.36 -17.08
C TRP A 312 14.86 4.40 -18.22
N PHE A 313 15.21 3.16 -17.90
CA PHE A 313 15.56 2.14 -18.89
C PHE A 313 14.44 1.93 -19.92
N VAL A 314 13.19 1.80 -19.45
CA VAL A 314 12.04 1.62 -20.35
C VAL A 314 11.88 2.85 -21.24
N SER A 315 12.07 4.07 -20.73
CA SER A 315 12.00 5.29 -21.54
C SER A 315 13.07 5.36 -22.63
N GLU A 316 14.29 4.87 -22.34
CA GLU A 316 15.38 4.77 -23.33
C GLU A 316 15.05 3.78 -24.44
N LYS A 317 14.55 2.60 -24.08
CA LYS A 317 14.22 1.55 -25.05
C LYS A 317 13.01 1.89 -25.89
N VAL A 318 12.01 2.57 -25.32
CA VAL A 318 10.87 3.08 -26.11
C VAL A 318 11.34 4.11 -27.13
N ARG A 319 12.30 4.99 -26.79
CA ARG A 319 12.90 5.92 -27.77
C ARG A 319 13.62 5.19 -28.90
N GLU A 320 14.24 4.04 -28.62
CA GLU A 320 14.88 3.16 -29.61
C GLU A 320 13.87 2.35 -30.45
N GLY A 321 12.55 2.51 -30.22
CA GLY A 321 11.49 1.84 -30.96
C GLY A 321 11.02 0.51 -30.35
N MET A 322 11.48 0.15 -29.14
CA MET A 322 11.04 -1.05 -28.44
C MET A 322 9.69 -0.86 -27.76
N ASP A 323 8.84 -1.90 -27.73
CA ASP A 323 7.64 -1.88 -26.91
C ASP A 323 7.94 -1.80 -25.41
N SER A 324 7.12 -1.04 -24.69
CA SER A 324 7.28 -0.81 -23.24
C SER A 324 7.20 -2.09 -22.40
N ARG A 325 6.37 -3.08 -22.80
CA ARG A 325 6.23 -4.34 -22.06
C ARG A 325 7.48 -5.20 -22.23
N GLU A 326 8.02 -5.22 -23.45
CA GLU A 326 9.25 -5.94 -23.76
C GLU A 326 10.45 -5.32 -23.04
N ALA A 327 10.59 -3.99 -23.06
CA ALA A 327 11.62 -3.29 -22.31
C ALA A 327 11.51 -3.56 -20.80
N ASN A 328 10.29 -3.54 -20.25
CA ASN A 328 10.06 -3.88 -18.85
C ASN A 328 10.48 -5.33 -18.54
N ARG A 329 10.13 -6.30 -19.40
CA ARG A 329 10.52 -7.70 -19.23
C ARG A 329 12.05 -7.85 -19.17
N ILE A 330 12.76 -7.24 -20.10
CA ILE A 330 14.23 -7.23 -20.13
C ILE A 330 14.80 -6.65 -18.83
N PHE A 331 14.25 -5.54 -18.33
CA PHE A 331 14.70 -4.94 -17.07
C PHE A 331 14.53 -5.91 -15.89
N MET A 332 13.37 -6.58 -15.81
CA MET A 332 13.08 -7.52 -14.72
C MET A 332 13.96 -8.78 -14.75
N GLU A 333 14.35 -9.24 -15.94
CA GLU A 333 15.20 -10.41 -16.14
C GLU A 333 16.69 -10.10 -15.96
N LYS A 334 17.19 -9.04 -16.61
CA LYS A 334 18.63 -8.74 -16.71
C LYS A 334 19.12 -7.73 -15.69
N ARG A 335 18.22 -6.93 -15.11
CA ARG A 335 18.54 -5.86 -14.15
C ARG A 335 19.72 -4.99 -14.60
N PRO A 336 19.64 -4.40 -15.81
CA PRO A 336 20.74 -3.61 -16.34
C PRO A 336 21.06 -2.46 -15.40
N ASP A 337 22.35 -2.22 -15.19
CA ASP A 337 22.76 -1.07 -14.39
C ASP A 337 22.61 0.21 -15.22
N VAL A 338 21.67 1.05 -14.80
CA VAL A 338 21.38 2.33 -15.42
C VAL A 338 21.33 3.40 -14.34
N THR A 339 21.72 4.62 -14.70
CA THR A 339 21.64 5.78 -13.81
C THR A 339 20.50 6.68 -14.28
N PRO A 340 19.37 6.74 -13.56
CA PRO A 340 18.25 7.58 -13.93
C PRO A 340 18.60 9.05 -13.72
N ILE A 341 18.20 9.91 -14.65
CA ILE A 341 18.33 11.36 -14.46
C ILE A 341 17.41 11.82 -13.31
N ARG A 342 17.93 12.69 -12.43
CA ARG A 342 17.17 13.21 -11.28
C ARG A 342 16.56 14.57 -11.48
N SER A 343 17.11 15.34 -12.42
CA SER A 343 16.65 16.69 -12.69
C SER A 343 16.78 16.99 -14.17
N PHE A 344 15.75 17.60 -14.76
CA PHE A 344 15.80 18.07 -16.14
C PHE A 344 14.89 19.26 -16.38
N GLU A 345 15.19 20.00 -17.45
CA GLU A 345 14.46 21.20 -17.81
C GLU A 345 13.35 20.90 -18.84
N ALA A 346 12.19 21.53 -18.65
CA ALA A 346 11.09 21.55 -19.59
C ALA A 346 10.81 22.97 -20.09
N GLY A 347 10.52 23.12 -21.37
CA GLY A 347 10.07 24.40 -21.95
C GLY A 347 8.62 24.73 -21.60
N LEU A 348 8.25 25.99 -21.80
CA LEU A 348 6.92 26.54 -21.53
C LEU A 348 6.36 27.29 -22.75
N ASN A 349 5.04 27.36 -22.84
CA ASN A 349 4.30 28.25 -23.72
C ASN A 349 3.71 29.39 -22.88
N LEU A 350 4.38 30.55 -22.88
CA LEU A 350 3.97 31.70 -22.07
C LEU A 350 3.50 32.86 -22.95
N ARG A 351 2.43 33.52 -22.51
CA ARG A 351 1.95 34.79 -23.09
C ARG A 351 2.76 35.95 -22.52
N LYS A 352 2.84 37.06 -23.28
CA LYS A 352 3.60 38.26 -22.88
C LYS A 352 3.28 38.79 -21.47
N HIS A 353 2.03 38.70 -21.02
CA HIS A 353 1.64 39.15 -19.68
C HIS A 353 2.01 38.15 -18.58
N GLU A 354 2.03 36.84 -18.88
CA GLU A 354 2.42 35.79 -17.94
C GLU A 354 3.92 35.86 -17.63
N VAL A 355 4.75 36.18 -18.63
CA VAL A 355 6.20 36.40 -18.45
C VAL A 355 6.50 37.48 -17.42
N LYS A 356 5.64 38.51 -17.30
CA LYS A 356 5.85 39.64 -16.38
C LYS A 356 5.65 39.28 -14.91
N VAL A 357 4.86 38.23 -14.63
CA VAL A 357 4.52 37.82 -13.26
C VAL A 357 5.35 36.64 -12.78
N LEU A 358 6.06 35.96 -13.68
CA LEU A 358 6.95 34.86 -13.31
C LEU A 358 8.25 35.36 -12.68
N ARG A 359 8.67 34.64 -11.65
CA ARG A 359 9.88 34.84 -10.87
C ARG A 359 10.65 33.53 -10.79
N ASP A 360 11.96 33.65 -10.69
CA ASP A 360 12.83 32.49 -10.51
C ASP A 360 12.52 31.80 -9.17
N GLY A 361 12.58 30.47 -9.15
CA GLY A 361 12.35 29.64 -7.96
C GLY A 361 10.88 29.40 -7.57
N MET A 362 9.90 29.95 -8.31
CA MET A 362 8.48 29.70 -8.00
C MET A 362 8.09 28.24 -8.17
N ASP A 363 7.19 27.76 -7.31
CA ASP A 363 6.64 26.41 -7.43
C ASP A 363 5.78 26.26 -8.70
N ALA A 364 6.05 25.19 -9.44
CA ALA A 364 5.32 24.77 -10.62
C ALA A 364 4.79 23.35 -10.39
N GLY A 365 3.50 23.24 -10.10
CA GLY A 365 2.83 21.97 -9.90
C GLY A 365 2.68 21.22 -11.22
N ILE A 366 3.29 20.03 -11.32
CA ILE A 366 3.28 19.19 -12.53
C ILE A 366 2.04 18.28 -12.52
N TYR A 367 1.41 18.09 -13.67
CA TYR A 367 0.28 17.18 -13.84
C TYR A 367 0.14 16.71 -15.29
N VAL A 368 -0.69 15.69 -15.52
CA VAL A 368 -1.16 15.31 -16.86
C VAL A 368 -2.59 15.80 -17.02
N ASP A 369 -2.88 16.57 -18.07
CA ASP A 369 -4.23 17.06 -18.34
C ASP A 369 -5.17 15.97 -18.89
N ARG A 370 -6.39 16.35 -19.24
CA ARG A 370 -7.42 15.41 -19.73
C ARG A 370 -7.14 14.87 -21.14
N GLN A 371 -6.28 15.53 -21.89
CA GLN A 371 -5.84 15.13 -23.22
C GLN A 371 -4.58 14.26 -23.15
N GLY A 372 -4.05 13.99 -21.95
CA GLY A 372 -2.83 13.20 -21.77
C GLY A 372 -1.56 14.04 -21.88
N VAL A 373 -1.65 15.37 -21.93
CA VAL A 373 -0.49 16.26 -22.10
C VAL A 373 0.12 16.59 -20.74
N LEU A 374 1.43 16.36 -20.63
CA LEU A 374 2.23 16.81 -19.48
C LEU A 374 2.21 18.33 -19.42
N SER A 375 1.76 18.87 -18.30
CA SER A 375 1.54 20.30 -18.09
C SER A 375 2.04 20.72 -16.72
N CYS A 376 2.23 22.02 -16.53
CA CYS A 376 2.47 22.62 -15.23
C CYS A 376 1.43 23.67 -14.89
N GLN A 377 1.29 23.93 -13.59
CA GLN A 377 0.48 25.00 -13.03
C GLN A 377 1.33 25.81 -12.06
N ILE A 378 1.42 27.11 -12.30
CA ILE A 378 2.10 28.07 -11.42
C ILE A 378 1.04 29.01 -10.84
N ARG A 379 1.12 29.31 -9.55
CA ARG A 379 0.17 30.19 -8.86
C ARG A 379 0.90 31.29 -8.10
N ASP A 380 0.59 32.54 -8.46
CA ASP A 380 1.08 33.73 -7.75
C ASP A 380 0.22 34.95 -8.11
N GLY A 381 -0.89 35.11 -7.40
CA GLY A 381 -1.96 36.06 -7.74
C GLY A 381 -2.73 35.71 -9.03
N VAL A 382 -2.04 35.19 -10.05
CA VAL A 382 -2.56 34.69 -11.32
C VAL A 382 -2.21 33.21 -11.47
N LYS A 383 -3.11 32.44 -12.07
CA LYS A 383 -2.93 31.01 -12.34
C LYS A 383 -2.48 30.81 -13.78
N ILE A 384 -1.23 30.41 -13.96
CA ILE A 384 -0.66 30.07 -15.26
C ILE A 384 -0.74 28.56 -15.46
N ARG A 385 -1.17 28.14 -16.66
CA ARG A 385 -1.16 26.73 -17.08
C ARG A 385 -0.50 26.63 -18.44
N SER A 386 0.52 25.80 -18.54
CA SER A 386 1.26 25.59 -19.78
C SER A 386 1.55 24.11 -19.98
N PRO A 387 1.36 23.59 -21.21
CA PRO A 387 2.01 22.35 -21.63
C PRO A 387 3.52 22.42 -21.39
N LEU A 388 4.11 21.28 -21.04
CA LEU A 388 5.55 21.13 -20.89
C LEU A 388 6.15 20.65 -22.22
N HIS A 389 7.18 21.35 -22.69
CA HIS A 389 7.96 20.92 -23.85
C HIS A 389 9.15 20.09 -23.41
N LEU A 390 9.07 18.79 -23.67
CA LEU A 390 10.07 17.79 -23.29
C LEU A 390 10.50 17.00 -24.51
N ARG A 391 11.76 16.54 -24.50
CA ARG A 391 12.21 15.49 -25.43
C ARG A 391 11.39 14.22 -25.20
N ALA A 392 11.12 13.45 -26.25
CA ALA A 392 10.25 12.26 -26.20
C ALA A 392 10.58 11.30 -25.04
N GLN A 393 11.86 10.98 -24.84
CA GLN A 393 12.32 10.14 -23.72
C GLN A 393 11.96 10.72 -22.35
N LEU A 394 12.19 12.02 -22.13
CA LEU A 394 11.89 12.67 -20.84
C LEU A 394 10.39 12.75 -20.57
N ALA A 395 9.58 12.95 -21.61
CA ALA A 395 8.13 12.89 -21.50
C ALA A 395 7.67 11.48 -21.07
N THR A 396 8.18 10.43 -21.70
CA THR A 396 7.91 9.03 -21.34
C THR A 396 8.38 8.72 -19.92
N TYR A 397 9.59 9.14 -19.56
CA TYR A 397 10.15 8.93 -18.22
C TYR A 397 9.28 9.60 -17.14
N LEU A 398 8.96 10.89 -17.30
CA LEU A 398 8.11 11.63 -16.37
C LEU A 398 6.72 10.98 -16.25
N ARG A 399 6.16 10.48 -17.35
CA ARG A 399 4.88 9.77 -17.32
C ARG A 399 4.96 8.49 -16.47
N PHE A 400 6.02 7.69 -16.60
CA PHE A 400 6.21 6.51 -15.75
C PHE A 400 6.42 6.89 -14.28
N ILE A 401 7.10 7.99 -13.98
CA ILE A 401 7.24 8.50 -12.61
C ILE A 401 5.89 8.91 -12.03
N ILE A 402 5.06 9.65 -12.77
CA ILE A 402 3.70 10.02 -12.37
C ILE A 402 2.87 8.76 -12.10
N ASP A 403 2.93 7.77 -12.98
CA ASP A 403 2.13 6.53 -12.85
C ASP A 403 2.70 5.53 -11.84
N SER A 404 3.90 5.75 -11.31
CA SER A 404 4.51 4.90 -10.28
C SER A 404 3.80 4.94 -8.92
N HIS A 405 2.88 5.90 -8.72
CA HIS A 405 2.14 6.17 -7.48
C HIS A 405 2.93 6.65 -6.26
N ILE A 406 4.23 6.42 -6.21
CA ILE A 406 5.04 6.59 -4.99
C ILE A 406 6.26 7.48 -5.18
N ILE A 407 6.75 7.66 -6.41
CA ILE A 407 7.89 8.53 -6.64
C ILE A 407 7.40 9.99 -6.67
N PRO A 408 7.88 10.86 -5.76
CA PRO A 408 7.57 12.27 -5.79
C PRO A 408 8.33 12.98 -6.92
N PHE A 409 7.80 14.13 -7.31
CA PHE A 409 8.41 15.00 -8.29
C PHE A 409 7.98 16.43 -7.98
N HIS A 410 8.88 17.38 -8.24
CA HIS A 410 8.66 18.80 -8.01
C HIS A 410 9.06 19.59 -9.24
N GLY A 411 8.39 20.71 -9.48
CA GLY A 411 8.75 21.64 -10.54
C GLY A 411 9.05 23.02 -9.95
N LYS A 412 10.15 23.64 -10.37
CA LYS A 412 10.47 25.05 -10.09
C LYS A 412 10.62 25.84 -11.36
N VAL A 413 10.12 27.07 -11.36
CA VAL A 413 10.40 28.03 -12.42
C VAL A 413 11.89 28.37 -12.38
N LEU A 414 12.54 28.25 -13.53
CA LEU A 414 13.96 28.55 -13.73
C LEU A 414 14.10 29.64 -14.79
N ARG A 415 14.68 30.77 -14.41
CA ARG A 415 14.97 31.88 -15.32
C ARG A 415 16.26 31.60 -16.10
N LYS A 416 16.19 31.73 -17.41
CA LYS A 416 17.32 31.64 -18.35
C LYS A 416 17.42 32.93 -19.15
N LYS A 417 18.53 33.08 -19.90
CA LYS A 417 18.73 34.23 -20.81
C LYS A 417 17.61 34.35 -21.85
N GLU A 418 17.10 33.22 -22.34
CA GLU A 418 16.11 33.13 -23.41
C GLU A 418 14.65 33.05 -22.92
N GLY A 419 14.40 33.15 -21.60
CA GLY A 419 13.06 33.08 -21.04
C GLY A 419 12.98 32.23 -19.76
N PHE A 420 11.85 31.55 -19.57
CA PHE A 420 11.60 30.70 -18.40
C PHE A 420 11.47 29.24 -18.80
N ARG A 421 11.97 28.36 -17.94
CA ARG A 421 11.82 26.90 -18.02
C ARG A 421 11.27 26.38 -16.70
N ILE A 422 10.86 25.12 -16.69
CA ILE A 422 10.60 24.39 -15.43
C ILE A 422 11.75 23.43 -15.20
N LEU A 423 12.46 23.59 -14.09
CA LEU A 423 13.33 22.55 -13.56
C LEU A 423 12.45 21.51 -12.88
N ILE A 424 12.51 20.28 -13.35
CA ILE A 424 11.74 19.15 -12.82
C ILE A 424 12.70 18.26 -12.06
N ASP A 425 12.49 18.11 -10.76
CA ASP A 425 13.24 17.21 -9.89
C ASP A 425 12.42 15.95 -9.60
N ILE A 426 13.05 14.78 -9.64
CA ILE A 426 12.47 13.46 -9.38
C ILE A 426 13.17 12.83 -8.18
N GLY A 427 12.37 12.44 -7.20
CA GLY A 427 12.83 11.76 -5.98
C GLY A 427 13.01 12.71 -4.82
#